data_AF-A0A496RA30-F1
#
_entry.id   AF-A0A496RA30-F1
#
_cell.length_a   1.000
_cell.length_b   1.000
_cell.length_c   1.000
_cell.angle_alpha   90.00
_cell.angle_beta   90.00
_cell.angle_gamma   90.00
#
_symmetry.space_group_name_H-M   'P 1'
#
loop_
_entity.id
_entity.type
_entity.pdbx_description
1 polymer ?
#
loop_
_entity_poly.entity_id
_entity_poly.type
_entity_poly.pdbx_seq_one_letter_code
_entity_poly.pdbx_strand_id
1 'polypeptide(L)'
;MSMLCYLPPMLEMQGLIRFFDTGFILKMFFLVLLFSLFPVAEIFILIKASEYFNIYLLTSMIMVLSFLGFLIGYAHVHSTIKHIKRDINEGIFPEKKFFALAGKFAAAALLIVPGIGSFIAGLIILLPGINIKTGKLLKGGNRQKMKEVYEYLKLYDF
;
A
#
# COMPACT_ATOMS: atom_id res chain seq x y z
N MET A 1 -7.69 -37.98 37.22
CA MET A 1 -6.36 -38.45 36.81
C MET A 1 -6.59 -39.20 35.50
N SER A 2 -6.35 -38.68 34.31
CA SER A 2 -5.29 -37.78 33.82
C SER A 2 -5.78 -36.95 32.63
N MET A 3 -5.45 -35.64 32.67
CA MET A 3 -5.27 -34.76 31.51
C MET A 3 -4.20 -35.34 30.56
N LEU A 4 -4.14 -34.77 29.33
CA LEU A 4 -3.16 -34.94 28.24
C LEU A 4 -3.60 -36.02 27.22
N CYS A 5 -3.72 -35.75 25.92
CA CYS A 5 -2.86 -34.92 25.11
C CYS A 5 -3.62 -34.32 23.91
N TYR A 6 -3.30 -33.06 23.63
CA TYR A 6 -3.75 -32.25 22.51
C TYR A 6 -3.35 -32.87 21.16
N LEU A 7 -4.26 -32.86 20.18
CA LEU A 7 -3.89 -33.04 18.77
C LEU A 7 -4.63 -32.01 17.90
N PRO A 8 -3.90 -31.04 17.33
CA PRO A 8 -4.13 -30.77 15.92
C PRO A 8 -2.81 -30.53 15.18
N PRO A 9 -2.40 -31.41 14.23
CA PRO A 9 -1.36 -31.12 13.25
C PRO A 9 -1.95 -31.04 11.83
N MET A 10 -3.27 -30.89 11.70
CA MET A 10 -3.97 -30.96 10.40
C MET A 10 -4.13 -29.59 9.72
N LEU A 11 -3.96 -28.49 10.48
CA LEU A 11 -4.28 -27.12 10.03
C LEU A 11 -3.12 -26.44 9.29
N GLU A 12 -1.88 -26.90 9.44
CA GLU A 12 -0.72 -26.28 8.79
C GLU A 12 -0.44 -26.82 7.37
N MET A 13 -0.65 -28.13 7.13
CA MET A 13 -0.38 -28.71 5.81
C MET A 13 -1.26 -28.14 4.70
N GLN A 14 -2.54 -27.85 4.98
CA GLN A 14 -3.45 -27.32 3.96
C GLN A 14 -3.12 -25.87 3.54
N GLY A 15 -2.56 -25.07 4.46
CA GLY A 15 -2.05 -23.73 4.13
C GLY A 15 -0.81 -23.78 3.23
N LEU A 16 0.07 -24.75 3.48
CA LEU A 16 1.31 -24.96 2.72
C LEU A 16 1.02 -25.43 1.28
N ILE A 17 0.05 -26.34 1.11
CA ILE A 17 -0.34 -26.87 -0.20
C ILE A 17 -1.01 -25.79 -1.07
N ARG A 18 -1.79 -24.87 -0.45
CA ARG A 18 -2.41 -23.74 -1.17
C ARG A 18 -1.40 -22.67 -1.58
N PHE A 19 -0.29 -22.52 -0.83
CA PHE A 19 0.84 -21.66 -1.19
C PHE A 19 1.64 -22.21 -2.39
N PHE A 20 1.57 -23.52 -2.62
CA PHE A 20 2.26 -24.22 -3.71
C PHE A 20 1.39 -24.49 -4.96
N ASP A 21 0.22 -23.88 -5.05
CA ASP A 21 -0.57 -23.91 -6.29
C ASP A 21 0.21 -23.16 -7.40
N THR A 22 0.45 -23.82 -8.53
CA THR A 22 1.19 -23.26 -9.68
C THR A 22 0.61 -21.91 -10.10
N GLY A 23 -0.71 -21.73 -10.02
CA GLY A 23 -1.36 -20.45 -10.33
C GLY A 23 -1.05 -19.34 -9.32
N PHE A 24 -0.86 -19.67 -8.05
CA PHE A 24 -0.48 -18.72 -7.00
C PHE A 24 1.02 -18.38 -7.09
N ILE A 25 1.88 -19.39 -7.27
CA ILE A 25 3.34 -19.21 -7.45
C ILE A 25 3.61 -18.29 -8.65
N LEU A 26 2.95 -18.54 -9.79
CA LEU A 26 3.10 -17.68 -10.98
C LEU A 26 2.73 -16.23 -10.69
N LYS A 27 1.59 -15.98 -10.02
CA LYS A 27 1.18 -14.61 -9.64
C LYS A 27 2.18 -13.93 -8.71
N MET A 28 2.71 -14.64 -7.71
CA MET A 28 3.73 -14.10 -6.82
C MET A 28 5.03 -13.80 -7.57
N PHE A 29 5.46 -14.72 -8.44
CA PHE A 29 6.65 -14.52 -9.26
C PHE A 29 6.52 -13.30 -10.16
N PHE A 30 5.37 -13.11 -10.82
CA PHE A 30 5.08 -11.90 -11.59
C PHE A 30 5.12 -10.62 -10.74
N LEU A 31 4.60 -10.66 -9.50
CA LEU A 31 4.64 -9.51 -8.59
C LEU A 31 6.07 -9.14 -8.20
N VAL A 32 6.88 -10.14 -7.83
CA VAL A 32 8.30 -9.96 -7.48
C VAL A 32 9.07 -9.44 -8.70
N LEU A 33 8.80 -10.00 -9.87
CA LEU A 33 9.40 -9.57 -11.13
C LEU A 33 9.06 -8.10 -11.42
N LEU A 34 7.78 -7.72 -11.35
CA LEU A 34 7.34 -6.34 -11.55
C LEU A 34 7.99 -5.39 -10.54
N PHE A 35 8.04 -5.79 -9.26
CA PHE A 35 8.68 -5.01 -8.20
C PHE A 35 10.19 -4.86 -8.41
N SER A 36 10.87 -5.86 -8.97
CA SER A 36 12.30 -5.79 -9.30
C SER A 36 12.57 -4.98 -10.56
N LEU A 37 11.74 -5.08 -11.59
CA LEU A 37 11.90 -4.34 -12.84
C LEU A 37 11.66 -2.84 -12.67
N PHE A 38 10.77 -2.47 -11.74
CA PHE A 38 10.40 -1.08 -11.55
C PHE A 38 11.59 -0.18 -11.10
N PRO A 39 12.39 -0.51 -10.07
CA PRO A 39 13.63 0.21 -9.75
C PRO A 39 14.67 0.19 -10.86
N VAL A 40 14.77 -0.91 -11.62
CA VAL A 40 15.70 -1.00 -12.76
C VAL A 40 15.33 0.02 -13.84
N ALA A 41 14.03 0.19 -14.12
CA ALA A 41 13.55 1.21 -15.05
C ALA A 41 13.87 2.63 -14.56
N GLU A 42 13.75 2.90 -13.26
CA GLU A 42 14.14 4.20 -12.67
C GLU A 42 15.64 4.48 -12.82
N ILE A 43 16.49 3.47 -12.58
CA ILE A 43 17.95 3.61 -12.78
C ILE A 43 18.26 3.93 -14.24
N PHE A 44 17.56 3.29 -15.19
CA PHE A 44 17.75 3.58 -16.62
C PHE A 44 17.39 5.03 -16.98
N ILE A 45 16.28 5.54 -16.43
CA ILE A 45 15.87 6.95 -16.59
C ILE A 45 16.95 7.88 -16.01
N LEU A 46 17.49 7.55 -14.85
CA LEU A 46 18.56 8.29 -14.18
C LEU A 46 19.85 8.36 -15.01
N ILE A 47 20.28 7.23 -15.57
CA ILE A 47 21.45 7.17 -16.45
C ILE A 47 21.24 8.06 -17.67
N LYS A 48 20.06 7.96 -18.31
CA LYS A 48 19.74 8.80 -19.48
C LYS A 48 19.66 10.29 -19.14
N ALA A 49 19.11 10.64 -17.99
CA ALA A 49 19.06 12.02 -17.53
C ALA A 49 20.46 12.56 -17.18
N SER A 50 21.39 11.70 -16.74
CA SER A 50 22.78 12.07 -16.44
C SER A 50 23.61 12.46 -17.67
N GLU A 51 23.14 12.14 -18.88
CA GLU A 51 23.75 12.65 -20.11
C GLU A 51 23.53 14.16 -20.28
N TYR A 52 22.46 14.71 -19.67
CA TYR A 52 22.09 16.13 -19.76
C TYR A 52 22.44 16.94 -18.50
N PHE A 53 22.46 16.29 -17.33
CA PHE A 53 22.69 16.94 -16.05
C PHE A 53 23.82 16.26 -15.28
N ASN A 54 24.45 17.00 -14.36
CA ASN A 54 25.47 16.41 -13.47
C ASN A 54 24.84 15.36 -12.53
N ILE A 55 25.46 14.19 -12.42
CA ILE A 55 24.98 13.09 -11.59
C ILE A 55 24.75 13.49 -10.12
N TYR A 56 25.63 14.32 -9.54
CA TYR A 56 25.49 14.79 -8.17
C TYR A 56 24.24 15.68 -7.99
N LEU A 57 23.93 16.49 -9.00
CA LEU A 57 22.72 17.32 -9.03
C LEU A 57 21.46 16.45 -9.16
N LEU A 58 21.46 15.46 -10.06
CA LEU A 58 20.35 14.52 -10.21
C LEU A 58 20.06 13.73 -8.93
N THR A 59 21.09 13.15 -8.32
CA THR A 59 20.93 12.35 -7.10
C THR A 59 20.42 13.20 -5.94
N SER A 60 20.96 14.42 -5.76
CA SER A 60 20.47 15.33 -4.72
C SER A 60 19.01 15.76 -4.96
N MET A 61 18.64 16.08 -6.20
CA MET A 61 17.25 16.40 -6.54
C MET A 61 16.30 15.25 -6.24
N ILE A 62 16.67 14.01 -6.61
CA ILE A 62 15.83 12.83 -6.34
C ILE A 62 15.72 12.55 -4.86
N MET A 63 16.81 12.71 -4.11
CA MET A 63 16.79 12.55 -2.65
C MET A 63 15.83 13.56 -2.00
N VAL A 64 15.88 14.83 -2.43
CA VAL A 64 14.95 15.86 -1.96
C VAL A 64 13.51 15.56 -2.38
N LEU A 65 13.29 15.11 -3.62
CA LEU A 65 11.96 14.75 -4.13
C LEU A 65 11.35 13.58 -3.34
N SER A 66 12.11 12.54 -3.04
CA SER A 66 11.64 11.41 -2.22
C SER A 66 11.34 11.83 -0.79
N PHE A 67 12.17 12.71 -0.20
CA PHE A 67 11.91 13.25 1.12
C PHE A 67 10.62 14.09 1.15
N LEU A 68 10.43 14.96 0.15
CA LEU A 68 9.18 15.72 -0.01
C LEU A 68 7.99 14.79 -0.24
N GLY A 69 8.15 13.75 -1.06
CA GLY A 69 7.14 12.73 -1.31
C GLY A 69 6.69 12.03 -0.04
N PHE A 70 7.65 11.66 0.83
CA PHE A 70 7.37 11.11 2.15
C PHE A 70 6.54 12.08 3.01
N LEU A 71 6.94 13.35 3.11
CA LEU A 71 6.23 14.35 3.91
C LEU A 71 4.79 14.56 3.41
N ILE A 72 4.61 14.68 2.10
CA ILE A 72 3.29 14.83 1.46
C ILE A 72 2.42 13.60 1.74
N GLY A 73 2.94 12.41 1.47
CA GLY A 73 2.23 11.15 1.70
C GLY A 73 1.81 10.99 3.16
N TYR A 74 2.73 11.26 4.09
CA TYR A 74 2.49 11.20 5.52
C TYR A 74 1.37 12.17 5.96
N ALA A 75 1.43 13.43 5.54
CA ALA A 75 0.43 14.43 5.86
C ALA A 75 -0.97 14.04 5.36
N HIS A 76 -1.07 13.54 4.12
CA HIS A 76 -2.35 13.13 3.54
C HIS A 76 -2.94 11.88 4.19
N VAL A 77 -2.11 10.88 4.50
CA VAL A 77 -2.56 9.67 5.20
C VAL A 77 -3.03 10.03 6.62
N HIS A 78 -2.22 10.79 7.36
CA HIS A 78 -2.53 11.20 8.73
C HIS A 78 -3.83 12.03 8.81
N SER A 79 -3.98 13.03 7.94
CA SER A 79 -5.21 13.82 7.83
C SER A 79 -6.43 12.95 7.54
N THR A 80 -6.31 11.99 6.62
CA THR A 80 -7.43 11.10 6.26
C THR A 80 -7.85 10.21 7.43
N ILE A 81 -6.89 9.68 8.20
CA ILE A 81 -7.17 8.89 9.40
C ILE A 81 -7.91 9.74 10.44
N LYS A 82 -7.48 10.98 10.67
CA LYS A 82 -8.16 11.91 11.58
C LYS A 82 -9.62 12.15 11.17
N HIS A 83 -9.87 12.31 9.88
CA HIS A 83 -11.24 12.45 9.36
C HIS A 83 -12.07 11.17 9.51
N ILE A 84 -11.48 9.99 9.30
CA ILE A 84 -12.17 8.70 9.49
C ILE A 84 -12.55 8.51 10.96
N LYS A 85 -11.63 8.78 11.89
CA LYS A 85 -11.92 8.71 13.34
C LYS A 85 -13.07 9.64 13.73
N ARG A 86 -13.08 10.88 13.23
CA ARG A 86 -14.17 11.83 13.48
C ARG A 86 -15.52 11.30 12.98
N ASP A 87 -15.59 10.81 11.74
CA ASP A 87 -16.82 10.26 11.18
C ASP A 87 -17.32 9.04 11.99
N ILE A 88 -16.41 8.17 12.44
CA ILE A 88 -16.74 7.00 13.27
C ILE A 88 -17.34 7.43 14.61
N ASN A 89 -16.76 8.45 15.26
CA ASN A 89 -17.27 9.01 16.51
C ASN A 89 -18.64 9.67 16.34
N GLU A 90 -18.94 10.20 15.15
CA GLU A 90 -20.26 10.74 14.78
C GLU A 90 -21.27 9.64 14.38
N GLY A 91 -20.87 8.36 14.41
CA GLY A 91 -21.71 7.21 14.03
C GLY A 91 -21.90 7.04 12.52
N ILE A 92 -21.14 7.76 11.70
CA ILE A 92 -21.22 7.74 10.23
C ILE A 92 -20.21 6.72 9.69
N PHE A 93 -20.65 5.73 8.92
CA PHE A 93 -19.76 4.73 8.31
C PHE A 93 -19.03 5.30 7.06
N PRO A 94 -17.69 5.54 7.11
CA PRO A 94 -17.01 6.31 6.07
C PRO A 94 -16.42 5.39 4.97
N GLU A 95 -17.28 4.65 4.27
CA GLU A 95 -16.88 3.63 3.29
C GLU A 95 -15.91 4.16 2.21
N LYS A 96 -16.24 5.30 1.59
CA LYS A 96 -15.42 5.91 0.54
C LYS A 96 -14.06 6.37 1.07
N LYS A 97 -13.99 6.81 2.33
CA LYS A 97 -12.75 7.29 2.95
C LYS A 97 -11.80 6.14 3.26
N PHE A 98 -12.30 4.93 3.56
CA PHE A 98 -11.45 3.74 3.70
C PHE A 98 -10.77 3.33 2.39
N PHE A 99 -11.48 3.38 1.26
CA PHE A 99 -10.86 3.16 -0.05
C PHE A 99 -9.87 4.27 -0.40
N ALA A 100 -10.24 5.53 -0.17
CA ALA A 100 -9.32 6.64 -0.35
C ALA A 100 -8.05 6.47 0.51
N LEU A 101 -8.19 6.02 1.76
CA LEU A 101 -7.06 5.77 2.66
C LEU A 101 -6.14 4.68 2.09
N ALA A 102 -6.69 3.55 1.66
CA ALA A 102 -5.90 2.47 1.05
C ALA A 102 -5.13 2.95 -0.20
N GLY A 103 -5.76 3.74 -1.06
CA GLY A 103 -5.09 4.33 -2.22
C GLY A 103 -4.04 5.37 -1.86
N LYS A 104 -4.29 6.20 -0.84
CA LYS A 104 -3.32 7.17 -0.31
C LYS A 104 -2.11 6.48 0.31
N PHE A 105 -2.29 5.33 0.96
CA PHE A 105 -1.18 4.51 1.43
C PHE A 105 -0.33 3.98 0.28
N ALA A 106 -0.96 3.47 -0.78
CA ALA A 106 -0.24 3.01 -1.97
C ALA A 106 0.50 4.17 -2.67
N ALA A 107 -0.13 5.34 -2.78
CA ALA A 107 0.53 6.55 -3.28
C ALA A 107 1.74 6.94 -2.43
N ALA A 108 1.59 6.97 -1.10
CA ALA A 108 2.68 7.30 -0.18
C ALA A 108 3.84 6.30 -0.28
N ALA A 109 3.55 5.00 -0.36
CA ALA A 109 4.58 3.98 -0.58
C ALA A 109 5.37 4.22 -1.88
N LEU A 110 4.68 4.60 -2.96
CA LEU A 110 5.31 4.89 -4.24
C LEU A 110 6.11 6.19 -4.23
N LEU A 111 5.64 7.24 -3.53
CA LEU A 111 6.35 8.51 -3.36
C LEU A 111 7.67 8.38 -2.59
N ILE A 112 7.80 7.36 -1.74
CA ILE A 112 9.03 7.07 -0.97
C ILE A 112 10.09 6.41 -1.86
N VAL A 113 9.68 5.69 -2.90
CA VAL A 113 10.62 5.02 -3.82
C VAL A 113 11.46 6.10 -4.53
N PRO A 114 12.80 6.02 -4.47
CA PRO A 114 13.67 6.99 -5.14
C PRO A 114 13.57 6.83 -6.64
N GLY A 115 12.93 7.79 -7.29
CA GLY A 115 12.70 7.76 -8.73
C GLY A 115 11.76 8.86 -9.20
N ILE A 116 11.96 9.30 -10.43
CA ILE A 116 11.12 10.34 -11.03
C ILE A 116 9.77 9.73 -11.42
N GLY A 117 9.76 8.52 -11.96
CA GLY A 117 8.53 7.83 -12.34
C GLY A 117 7.64 7.53 -11.14
N SER A 118 8.26 7.08 -10.06
CA SER A 118 7.68 6.79 -8.76
C SER A 118 7.04 8.03 -8.15
N PHE A 119 7.74 9.17 -8.20
CA PHE A 119 7.22 10.45 -7.72
C PHE A 119 5.97 10.88 -8.50
N ILE A 120 6.04 10.85 -9.84
CA ILE A 120 4.91 11.23 -10.71
C ILE A 120 3.72 10.29 -10.49
N ALA A 121 3.95 8.98 -10.52
CA ALA A 121 2.90 7.98 -10.33
C ALA A 121 2.27 8.09 -8.93
N GLY A 122 3.08 8.32 -7.89
CA GLY A 122 2.62 8.54 -6.53
C GLY A 122 1.71 9.77 -6.41
N LEU A 123 2.11 10.90 -7.01
CA LEU A 123 1.29 12.11 -7.04
C LEU A 123 -0.03 11.91 -7.81
N ILE A 124 0.00 11.21 -8.95
CA ILE A 124 -1.20 10.89 -9.72
C ILE A 124 -2.16 10.06 -8.86
N ILE A 125 -1.68 9.00 -8.21
CA ILE A 125 -2.54 8.15 -7.36
C ILE A 125 -3.11 8.96 -6.18
N LEU A 126 -2.37 9.93 -5.65
CA LEU A 126 -2.80 10.74 -4.50
C LEU A 126 -4.07 11.57 -4.78
N LEU A 127 -4.37 11.88 -6.05
CA LEU A 127 -5.53 12.70 -6.45
C LEU A 127 -6.87 12.11 -5.97
N PRO A 128 -7.85 12.95 -5.57
CA PRO A 128 -9.08 12.55 -4.86
C PRO A 128 -10.04 11.63 -5.63
N GLY A 129 -9.83 11.41 -6.94
CA GLY A 129 -10.56 10.41 -7.72
C GLY A 129 -9.78 9.12 -7.99
N ILE A 130 -8.44 9.22 -8.07
CA ILE A 130 -7.58 8.09 -8.41
C ILE A 130 -7.30 7.27 -7.15
N ASN A 131 -7.09 7.91 -5.99
CA ASN A 131 -6.86 7.19 -4.73
C ASN A 131 -8.04 6.27 -4.37
N ILE A 132 -9.29 6.68 -4.60
CA ILE A 132 -10.46 5.82 -4.35
C ILE A 132 -10.48 4.63 -5.31
N LYS A 133 -10.21 4.86 -6.60
CA LYS A 133 -10.18 3.81 -7.62
C LYS A 133 -9.09 2.80 -7.31
N THR A 134 -7.86 3.27 -7.05
CA THR A 134 -6.71 2.44 -6.67
C THR A 134 -7.00 1.66 -5.39
N GLY A 135 -7.54 2.31 -4.35
CA GLY A 135 -7.91 1.62 -3.11
C GLY A 135 -8.99 0.56 -3.31
N LYS A 136 -9.96 0.79 -4.19
CA LYS A 136 -10.99 -0.20 -4.53
C LYS A 136 -10.40 -1.39 -5.29
N LEU A 137 -9.45 -1.16 -6.20
CA LEU A 137 -8.72 -2.21 -6.92
C LEU A 137 -7.87 -3.05 -5.95
N LEU A 138 -7.17 -2.42 -5.01
CA LEU A 138 -6.32 -3.09 -4.02
C LEU A 138 -7.10 -3.97 -3.05
N LYS A 139 -8.26 -3.51 -2.56
CA LYS A 139 -9.06 -4.26 -1.58
C LYS A 139 -10.10 -5.20 -2.19
N GLY A 140 -10.20 -5.28 -3.52
CA GLY A 140 -11.10 -6.22 -4.20
C GLY A 140 -12.53 -6.18 -3.66
N GLY A 141 -13.16 -5.00 -3.65
CA GLY A 141 -14.63 -4.83 -3.50
C GLY A 141 -15.35 -5.40 -2.26
N ASN A 142 -14.70 -6.07 -1.31
CA ASN A 142 -15.41 -6.79 -0.25
C ASN A 142 -15.87 -5.86 0.88
N ARG A 143 -17.09 -5.34 0.74
CA ARG A 143 -17.74 -4.43 1.71
C ARG A 143 -17.89 -5.04 3.10
N GLN A 144 -18.00 -6.37 3.20
CA GLN A 144 -18.24 -7.07 4.46
C GLN A 144 -17.05 -6.96 5.42
N LYS A 145 -15.82 -7.13 4.92
CA LYS A 145 -14.60 -6.93 5.72
C LYS A 145 -14.47 -5.49 6.24
N MET A 146 -15.03 -4.50 5.55
CA MET A 146 -14.97 -3.10 6.02
C MET A 146 -15.96 -2.84 7.14
N LYS A 147 -17.11 -3.53 7.16
CA LYS A 147 -18.03 -3.49 8.31
C LYS A 147 -17.39 -4.12 9.54
N GLU A 148 -16.73 -5.27 9.39
CA GLU A 148 -15.99 -5.91 10.49
C GLU A 148 -14.93 -4.97 11.07
N VAL A 149 -14.08 -4.34 10.23
CA VAL A 149 -13.07 -3.38 10.71
C VAL A 149 -13.69 -2.20 11.45
N TYR A 150 -14.83 -1.69 11.00
CA TYR A 150 -15.56 -0.64 11.71
C TYR A 150 -16.10 -1.11 13.06
N GLU A 151 -16.65 -2.33 13.10
CA GLU A 151 -17.17 -2.94 14.32
C GLU A 151 -16.06 -3.18 15.35
N TYR A 152 -14.87 -3.64 14.90
CA TYR A 152 -13.67 -3.72 15.74
C TYR A 152 -13.20 -2.36 16.26
N LEU A 153 -13.18 -1.33 15.42
CA LEU A 153 -12.78 0.02 15.85
C LEU A 153 -13.77 0.60 16.88
N LYS A 154 -15.07 0.32 16.71
CA LYS A 154 -16.10 0.70 17.69
C LYS A 154 -15.97 -0.06 19.03
N LEU A 155 -15.41 -1.28 19.02
CA LEU A 155 -15.17 -2.08 20.22
C LEU A 155 -13.91 -1.67 21.00
N TYR A 156 -12.92 -1.08 20.33
CA TYR A 156 -11.67 -0.62 20.94
C TYR A 156 -11.70 0.85 21.40
N ASP A 157 -12.63 1.66 20.87
CA ASP A 157 -12.94 3.00 21.40
C ASP A 157 -14.18 2.93 22.31
N PHE A 158 -14.00 2.34 23.50
CA PHE A 158 -14.59 2.74 24.80
C PHE A 158 -13.70 2.22 25.94
#